data_AF-A0AAW9N5J1-F1
#
_entry.id   AF-A0AAW9N5J1-F1
#
_cell.length_a   1.000
_cell.length_b   1.000
_cell.length_c   1.000
_cell.angle_alpha   90.00
_cell.angle_beta   90.00
_cell.angle_gamma   90.00
#
_symmetry.space_group_name_H-M   'P 1'
#
loop_
_entity.id
_entity.type
_entity.pdbx_description
1 polymer ?
#
loop_
_entity_poly.entity_id
_entity_poly.type
_entity_poly.pdbx_seq_one_letter_code
_entity_poly.pdbx_strand_id
1 'polypeptide(L)'
;MKIKLLLFTLASFLMAACGVEKQILEDILIAEVVGYDDAEDKKIKGTVVVSVPQPGEEADLGKEVYEANSHDIKAARQQENAKTPYPIAGGRLTVILYGEGLASKGLNDYVDTYRRDPMVGRDLYLAVVHGKAEDVVKMEPKLIKTPGVQAKELIEQNIRTNLPDVDLHRYLYACHGKGIDPVLPLLETAGDQIRVKGIALFKKDRYIGKYIPYEDGFLYKVLSENFKLGSYEIKWKQNDFTDINNVESRVHYHISNANQDPKVRIDVKMKASLLEVQGYDLGKAVDLNKIEVRAEQVIGKKLNEMVTMFQENHIDPIALGDHAKSKTRNFDQKHWEEAYPDIPIEVDLDIEMIQTGIAE
;
A
#
# COMPACT_ATOMS: atom_id res chain seq x y z
N MET A 1 0.41 -59.87 12.31
CA MET A 1 -0.14 -58.75 13.12
C MET A 1 0.94 -57.92 13.83
N LYS A 2 1.90 -58.52 14.54
CA LYS A 2 2.91 -57.79 15.34
C LYS A 2 3.76 -56.78 14.55
N ILE A 3 4.20 -57.12 13.33
CA ILE A 3 5.00 -56.23 12.48
C ILE A 3 4.19 -55.02 11.97
N LYS A 4 2.92 -55.23 11.63
CA LYS A 4 2.02 -54.13 11.21
C LYS A 4 1.74 -53.17 12.36
N LEU A 5 1.60 -53.70 13.58
CA LEU A 5 1.41 -52.87 14.78
C LEU A 5 2.67 -52.06 15.10
N LEU A 6 3.86 -52.66 14.96
CA LEU A 6 5.16 -51.98 15.16
C LEU A 6 5.39 -50.86 14.13
N LEU A 7 5.06 -51.10 12.86
CA LEU A 7 5.13 -50.08 11.81
C LEU A 7 4.16 -48.93 12.06
N PHE A 8 2.97 -49.22 12.59
CA PHE A 8 1.97 -48.20 12.93
C PHE A 8 2.41 -47.36 14.13
N THR A 9 2.99 -47.97 15.18
CA THR A 9 3.55 -47.21 16.31
C THR A 9 4.77 -46.39 15.91
N LEU A 10 5.66 -46.91 15.06
CA LEU A 10 6.81 -46.16 14.55
C LEU A 10 6.37 -44.97 13.68
N ALA A 11 5.35 -45.15 12.83
CA ALA A 11 4.77 -44.06 12.05
C ALA A 11 4.12 -42.99 12.93
N SER A 12 3.44 -43.39 14.02
CA SER A 12 2.87 -42.43 14.98
C SER A 12 3.94 -41.64 15.75
N PHE A 13 5.10 -42.24 16.05
CA PHE A 13 6.23 -41.55 16.67
C PHE A 13 6.92 -40.57 15.72
N LEU A 14 7.03 -40.93 14.43
CA LEU A 14 7.57 -40.05 13.40
C LEU A 14 6.68 -38.82 13.13
N MET A 15 5.36 -38.94 13.31
CA MET A 15 4.45 -37.79 13.23
C MET A 15 4.49 -36.89 14.47
N ALA A 16 4.88 -37.41 15.65
CA ALA A 16 5.08 -36.61 16.85
C ALA A 16 6.47 -35.93 16.92
N ALA A 17 7.40 -36.31 16.03
CA ALA A 17 8.76 -35.79 15.98
C ALA A 17 8.90 -34.42 15.28
N CYS A 18 7.80 -33.82 14.80
CA CYS A 18 7.78 -32.41 14.39
C CYS A 18 7.78 -31.52 15.63
N GLY A 19 8.94 -31.42 16.30
CA GLY A 19 9.16 -30.42 17.34
C GLY A 19 9.18 -29.04 16.70
N VAL A 20 8.17 -28.23 17.00
CA VAL A 20 8.24 -26.79 16.71
C VAL A 20 9.26 -26.21 17.68
N GLU A 21 10.32 -25.61 17.13
CA GLU A 21 11.32 -24.89 17.91
C GLU A 21 10.63 -23.74 18.65
N LYS A 22 10.59 -23.81 19.97
CA LYS A 22 9.96 -22.78 20.81
C LYS A 22 10.93 -21.61 20.94
N GLN A 23 10.50 -20.42 20.54
CA GLN A 23 11.23 -19.18 20.82
C GLN A 23 10.76 -18.61 22.16
N ILE A 24 11.67 -18.51 23.11
CA ILE A 24 11.42 -17.88 24.42
C ILE A 24 11.59 -16.37 24.24
N LEU A 25 10.62 -15.57 24.67
CA LEU A 25 10.62 -14.12 24.46
C LEU A 25 11.82 -13.42 25.12
N GLU A 26 12.35 -14.01 26.19
CA GLU A 26 13.51 -13.51 26.95
C GLU A 26 14.84 -13.78 26.22
N ASP A 27 14.86 -14.70 25.25
CA ASP A 27 16.06 -15.14 24.53
C ASP A 27 16.14 -14.58 23.10
N ILE A 28 15.25 -13.64 22.73
CA ILE A 28 15.18 -13.07 21.39
C ILE A 28 15.02 -11.55 21.44
N LEU A 29 15.49 -10.86 20.40
CA LEU A 29 15.13 -9.47 20.15
C LEU A 29 14.03 -9.41 19.10
N ILE A 30 12.97 -8.65 19.35
CA ILE A 30 11.83 -8.58 18.43
C ILE A 30 12.04 -7.40 17.49
N ALA A 31 12.17 -7.67 16.19
CA ALA A 31 12.18 -6.62 15.18
C ALA A 31 10.82 -5.92 15.10
N GLU A 32 10.79 -4.62 15.33
CA GLU A 32 9.59 -3.81 15.26
C GLU A 32 9.39 -3.19 13.88
N VAL A 33 10.48 -2.69 13.30
CA VAL A 33 10.50 -2.08 11.97
C VAL A 33 11.86 -2.31 11.32
N VAL A 34 11.82 -2.48 10.00
CA VAL A 34 13.01 -2.59 9.16
C VAL A 34 12.92 -1.59 8.02
N GLY A 35 14.03 -0.93 7.75
CA GLY A 35 14.21 -0.03 6.61
C GLY A 35 15.37 -0.50 5.73
N TYR A 36 15.19 -0.39 4.42
CA TYR A 36 16.22 -0.66 3.44
C TYR A 36 16.48 0.56 2.58
N ASP A 37 17.75 0.95 2.52
CA ASP A 37 18.23 2.03 1.68
C ASP A 37 19.25 1.51 0.67
N ASP A 38 19.37 2.23 -0.44
CA ASP A 38 20.44 1.99 -1.39
C ASP A 38 21.78 2.40 -0.77
N ALA A 39 22.80 1.58 -0.96
CA ALA A 39 24.16 1.85 -0.52
C ALA A 39 25.15 1.74 -1.68
N GLU A 40 26.35 2.28 -1.48
CA GLU A 40 27.42 2.22 -2.48
C GLU A 40 27.81 0.77 -2.83
N ASP A 41 28.46 0.57 -3.97
CA ASP A 41 28.92 -0.74 -4.46
C ASP A 41 27.84 -1.81 -4.68
N LYS A 42 26.63 -1.41 -5.11
CA LYS A 42 25.49 -2.33 -5.32
C LYS A 42 25.09 -3.07 -4.04
N LYS A 43 25.24 -2.42 -2.89
CA LYS A 43 24.79 -2.92 -1.60
C LYS A 43 23.49 -2.26 -1.21
N ILE A 44 22.82 -2.87 -0.25
CA ILE A 44 21.75 -2.25 0.52
C ILE A 44 22.28 -1.96 1.92
N LYS A 45 21.71 -0.93 2.53
CA LYS A 45 21.81 -0.68 3.96
C LYS A 45 20.53 -1.15 4.63
N GLY A 46 20.62 -2.22 5.42
CA GLY A 46 19.56 -2.62 6.34
C GLY A 46 19.67 -1.83 7.64
N THR A 47 18.53 -1.34 8.14
CA THR A 47 18.39 -0.73 9.46
C THR A 47 17.21 -1.40 10.16
N VAL A 48 17.43 -2.00 11.32
CA VAL A 48 16.39 -2.63 12.13
C VAL A 48 16.35 -2.01 13.53
N VAL A 49 15.14 -1.70 13.99
CA VAL A 49 14.88 -1.36 15.40
C VAL A 49 14.27 -2.56 16.08
N VAL A 50 14.84 -2.91 17.22
CA VAL A 50 14.38 -4.04 18.03
C VAL A 50 13.99 -3.59 19.43
N SER A 51 12.96 -4.22 19.99
CA SER A 51 12.66 -4.11 21.42
C SER A 51 13.54 -5.07 22.20
N VAL A 52 14.15 -4.55 23.26
CA VAL A 52 14.94 -5.32 24.24
C VAL A 52 14.08 -5.57 25.48
N PRO A 53 13.77 -6.83 25.81
CA PRO A 53 13.08 -7.16 27.04
C PRO A 53 13.92 -6.72 28.25
N GLN A 54 13.36 -5.91 29.15
CA GLN A 54 14.02 -5.55 30.40
C GLN A 54 13.43 -6.35 31.57
N PRO A 55 14.25 -6.85 32.51
CA PRO A 55 13.75 -7.52 33.71
C PRO A 55 13.02 -6.53 34.63
N GLY A 56 11.75 -6.80 34.96
CA GLY A 56 10.94 -6.02 35.91
C GLY A 56 9.54 -5.69 35.37
N GLU A 57 8.53 -5.63 36.25
CA GLU A 57 7.11 -5.43 35.86
C GLU A 57 6.81 -4.02 35.30
N GLU A 58 7.69 -3.03 35.52
CA GLU A 58 7.49 -1.62 35.11
C GLU A 58 8.61 -1.07 34.20
N ALA A 59 9.46 -1.92 33.64
CA ALA A 59 10.56 -1.44 32.79
C ALA A 59 10.06 -1.07 31.39
N ASP A 60 10.28 0.18 30.97
CA ASP A 60 10.14 0.57 29.56
C ASP A 60 10.97 -0.37 28.69
N LEU A 61 10.40 -0.85 27.59
CA LEU A 61 11.12 -1.66 26.61
C LEU A 61 12.26 -0.80 26.04
N GLY A 62 13.51 -1.19 26.33
CA GLY A 62 14.68 -0.58 25.71
C GLY A 62 14.61 -0.77 24.20
N LYS A 63 15.06 0.22 23.43
CA LYS A 63 15.16 0.13 21.98
C LYS A 63 16.62 0.15 21.57
N GLU A 64 16.98 -0.75 20.67
CA GLU A 64 18.29 -0.78 20.06
C GLU A 64 18.17 -0.75 18.54
N VAL A 65 19.18 -0.14 17.90
CA VAL A 65 19.25 -0.02 16.45
C VAL A 65 20.45 -0.82 15.95
N TYR A 66 20.20 -1.70 15.00
CA TYR A 66 21.23 -2.45 14.31
C TYR A 66 21.21 -2.12 12.82
N GLU A 67 22.39 -1.98 12.24
CA GLU A 67 22.56 -1.63 10.83
C GLU A 67 23.53 -2.57 10.15
N ALA A 68 23.34 -2.87 8.87
CA ALA A 68 24.29 -3.66 8.09
C ALA A 68 24.32 -3.21 6.62
N ASN A 69 25.50 -3.28 6.01
CA ASN A 69 25.67 -3.08 4.58
C ASN A 69 25.99 -4.43 3.92
N SER A 70 25.14 -4.87 3.01
CA SER A 70 25.25 -6.19 2.37
C SER A 70 24.70 -6.18 0.94
N HIS A 71 24.86 -7.27 0.21
CA HIS A 71 24.32 -7.39 -1.15
C HIS A 71 22.86 -7.89 -1.17
N ASP A 72 22.38 -8.44 -0.05
CA ASP A 72 21.03 -8.98 0.08
C ASP A 72 20.55 -8.93 1.53
N ILE A 73 19.23 -9.08 1.71
CA ILE A 73 18.57 -8.99 3.02
C ILE A 73 19.02 -10.08 3.99
N LYS A 74 19.30 -11.30 3.52
CA LYS A 74 19.71 -12.39 4.41
C LYS A 74 21.09 -12.11 5.00
N ALA A 75 22.01 -11.63 4.17
CA ALA A 75 23.33 -11.21 4.60
C ALA A 75 23.26 -9.99 5.54
N ALA A 76 22.36 -9.01 5.30
CA ALA A 76 22.14 -7.89 6.22
C ALA A 76 21.71 -8.41 7.59
N ARG A 77 20.66 -9.25 7.63
CA ARG A 77 20.15 -9.86 8.86
C ARG A 77 21.21 -10.68 9.58
N GLN A 78 22.06 -11.41 8.87
CA GLN A 78 23.15 -12.16 9.49
C GLN A 78 24.19 -11.24 10.14
N GLN A 79 24.54 -10.13 9.50
CA GLN A 79 25.47 -9.13 10.04
C GLN A 79 24.86 -8.35 11.22
N GLU A 80 23.56 -8.05 11.17
CA GLU A 80 22.81 -7.46 12.29
C GLU A 80 22.81 -8.41 13.49
N ASN A 81 22.48 -9.69 13.28
CA ASN A 81 22.52 -10.73 14.31
C ASN A 81 23.93 -10.92 14.92
N ALA A 82 24.99 -10.72 14.15
CA ALA A 82 26.37 -10.82 14.66
C ALA A 82 26.75 -9.70 15.63
N LYS A 83 25.90 -8.67 15.81
CA LYS A 83 26.12 -7.53 16.71
C LYS A 83 25.37 -7.64 18.05
N THR A 84 24.55 -8.68 18.23
CA THR A 84 23.71 -8.89 19.42
C THR A 84 23.99 -10.27 20.03
N PRO A 85 23.93 -10.43 21.36
CA PRO A 85 24.01 -11.72 22.02
C PRO A 85 22.74 -12.59 21.81
N TYR A 86 21.63 -11.99 21.36
CA TYR A 86 20.34 -12.65 21.14
C TYR A 86 19.91 -12.58 19.66
N PRO A 87 19.32 -13.65 19.09
CA PRO A 87 18.80 -13.63 17.73
C PRO A 87 17.67 -12.60 17.56
N ILE A 88 17.70 -11.90 16.44
CA ILE A 88 16.66 -10.97 16.00
C ILE A 88 15.54 -11.76 15.30
N ALA A 89 14.37 -11.79 15.92
CA ALA A 89 13.17 -12.45 15.42
C ALA A 89 12.24 -11.46 14.70
N GLY A 90 11.76 -11.85 13.51
CA GLY A 90 10.86 -11.04 12.68
C GLY A 90 9.37 -11.24 12.95
N GLY A 91 8.99 -12.03 13.97
CA GLY A 91 7.61 -12.48 14.18
C GLY A 91 6.57 -11.40 14.47
N ARG A 92 7.00 -10.16 14.76
CA ARG A 92 6.10 -8.99 14.93
C ARG A 92 6.32 -7.90 13.89
N LEU A 93 7.11 -8.17 12.85
CA LEU A 93 7.31 -7.21 11.78
C LEU A 93 5.99 -7.00 11.04
N THR A 94 5.53 -5.75 10.98
CA THR A 94 4.25 -5.38 10.37
C THR A 94 4.41 -4.39 9.22
N VAL A 95 5.55 -3.69 9.13
CA VAL A 95 5.86 -2.75 8.06
C VAL A 95 7.32 -2.90 7.65
N ILE A 96 7.58 -2.87 6.34
CA ILE A 96 8.92 -2.68 5.78
C ILE A 96 8.96 -1.39 4.99
N LEU A 97 9.99 -0.59 5.25
CA LEU A 97 10.22 0.69 4.61
C LEU A 97 11.35 0.57 3.58
N TYR A 98 11.17 1.14 2.40
CA TYR A 98 12.20 1.22 1.37
C TYR A 98 12.45 2.69 1.02
N GLY A 99 13.71 3.13 1.07
CA GLY A 99 14.07 4.46 0.57
C GLY A 99 13.78 4.56 -0.93
N GLU A 100 13.33 5.72 -1.39
CA GLU A 100 12.94 5.92 -2.79
C GLU A 100 14.07 5.61 -3.78
N GLY A 101 15.32 5.87 -3.38
CA GLY A 101 16.50 5.54 -4.19
C GLY A 101 16.66 4.04 -4.44
N LEU A 102 16.36 3.21 -3.44
CA LEU A 102 16.36 1.75 -3.60
C LEU A 102 15.14 1.30 -4.41
N ALA A 103 13.96 1.86 -4.10
CA ALA A 103 12.72 1.53 -4.80
C ALA A 103 12.80 1.82 -6.31
N SER A 104 13.50 2.87 -6.73
CA SER A 104 13.71 3.17 -8.15
C SER A 104 14.64 2.20 -8.88
N LYS A 105 15.50 1.46 -8.16
CA LYS A 105 16.36 0.41 -8.75
C LYS A 105 15.64 -0.93 -8.91
N GLY A 106 14.59 -1.15 -8.13
CA GLY A 106 13.77 -2.36 -8.14
C GLY A 106 13.70 -3.02 -6.78
N LEU A 107 12.52 -3.49 -6.39
CA LEU A 107 12.27 -4.11 -5.09
C LEU A 107 12.13 -5.64 -5.13
N ASN A 108 12.12 -6.25 -6.31
CA ASN A 108 11.73 -7.65 -6.48
C ASN A 108 12.56 -8.63 -5.60
N ASP A 109 13.89 -8.52 -5.68
CA ASP A 109 14.80 -9.43 -4.98
C ASP A 109 14.71 -9.28 -3.45
N TYR A 110 14.37 -8.07 -3.00
CA TYR A 110 14.22 -7.73 -1.59
C TYR A 110 12.90 -8.27 -1.05
N VAL A 111 11.79 -8.02 -1.75
CA VAL A 111 10.46 -8.46 -1.33
C VAL A 111 10.31 -9.99 -1.41
N ASP A 112 10.90 -10.66 -2.41
CA ASP A 112 10.87 -12.14 -2.53
C ASP A 112 11.61 -12.85 -1.38
N THR A 113 12.55 -12.18 -0.71
CA THR A 113 13.18 -12.72 0.50
C THR A 113 12.17 -12.89 1.63
N TYR A 114 11.28 -11.91 1.82
CA TYR A 114 10.24 -11.94 2.85
C TYR A 114 9.13 -12.93 2.55
N ARG A 115 8.74 -13.06 1.28
CA ARG A 115 7.78 -14.08 0.83
C ARG A 115 8.19 -15.51 1.23
N ARG A 116 9.50 -15.78 1.26
CA ARG A 116 10.07 -17.10 1.54
C ARG A 116 10.36 -17.33 3.03
N ASP A 117 10.16 -16.34 3.89
CA ASP A 117 10.40 -16.45 5.32
C ASP A 117 9.12 -16.88 6.06
N PRO A 118 9.07 -18.09 6.64
CA PRO A 118 7.89 -18.57 7.35
C PRO A 118 7.58 -17.78 8.63
N MET A 119 8.52 -16.97 9.13
CA MET A 119 8.34 -16.15 10.33
C MET A 119 7.67 -14.80 10.04
N VAL A 120 7.48 -14.44 8.76
CA VAL A 120 6.94 -13.14 8.36
C VAL A 120 5.50 -13.33 7.90
N GLY A 121 4.60 -12.61 8.56
CA GLY A 121 3.18 -12.60 8.20
C GLY A 121 2.94 -12.04 6.79
N ARG A 122 1.90 -12.53 6.12
CA ARG A 122 1.49 -12.00 4.80
C ARG A 122 0.75 -10.65 4.89
N ASP A 123 0.22 -10.33 6.07
CA ASP A 123 -0.48 -9.07 6.38
C ASP A 123 0.52 -7.92 6.67
N LEU A 124 1.75 -8.07 6.19
CA LEU A 124 2.82 -7.09 6.29
C LEU A 124 2.60 -5.98 5.25
N TYR A 125 2.64 -4.73 5.69
CA TYR A 125 2.63 -3.58 4.78
C TYR A 125 4.03 -3.27 4.24
N LEU A 126 4.08 -2.77 3.02
CA LEU A 126 5.29 -2.24 2.39
C LEU A 126 5.04 -0.75 2.13
N ALA A 127 6.04 0.09 2.32
CA ALA A 127 5.95 1.50 1.95
C ALA A 127 7.27 2.04 1.41
N VAL A 128 7.18 3.03 0.53
CA VAL A 128 8.32 3.81 0.07
C VAL A 128 8.46 5.04 0.96
N VAL A 129 9.68 5.41 1.32
CA VAL A 129 9.99 6.65 2.02
C VAL A 129 10.62 7.64 1.04
N HIS A 130 10.04 8.83 0.93
CA HIS A 130 10.66 9.94 0.24
C HIS A 130 11.89 10.38 1.03
N GLY A 131 13.08 10.24 0.44
CA GLY A 131 14.35 10.22 1.17
C GLY A 131 14.77 8.81 1.59
N LYS A 132 15.32 8.67 2.79
CA LYS A 132 15.86 7.39 3.28
C LYS A 132 14.93 6.71 4.27
N ALA A 133 14.81 5.39 4.18
CA ALA A 133 14.07 4.58 5.14
C ALA A 133 14.68 4.68 6.56
N GLU A 134 16.00 4.77 6.70
CA GLU A 134 16.67 4.91 7.99
C GLU A 134 16.18 6.12 8.81
N ASP A 135 15.78 7.21 8.14
CA ASP A 135 15.32 8.44 8.79
C ASP A 135 13.96 8.24 9.49
N VAL A 136 13.12 7.36 8.93
CA VAL A 136 11.84 6.98 9.54
C VAL A 136 12.05 5.91 10.61
N VAL A 137 12.89 4.91 10.33
CA VAL A 137 13.16 3.79 11.24
C VAL A 137 13.76 4.27 12.56
N LYS A 138 14.67 5.24 12.53
CA LYS A 138 15.37 5.77 13.70
C LYS A 138 14.65 6.94 14.38
N MET A 139 13.47 7.31 13.90
CA MET A 139 12.70 8.40 14.49
C MET A 139 12.32 8.06 15.93
N GLU A 140 12.29 9.06 16.81
CA GLU A 140 11.70 8.95 18.15
C GLU A 140 10.30 9.59 18.12
N PRO A 141 9.22 8.79 18.07
CA PRO A 141 7.87 9.35 18.00
C PRO A 141 7.50 10.10 19.28
N LYS A 142 6.77 11.22 19.13
CA LYS A 142 6.15 11.95 20.27
C LYS A 142 5.10 11.12 21.02
N LEU A 143 4.44 10.20 20.33
CA LEU A 143 3.50 9.25 20.92
C LEU A 143 4.30 8.07 21.48
N ILE A 144 3.84 7.41 22.55
CA ILE A 144 4.50 6.25 23.22
C ILE A 144 4.67 5.02 22.28
N LYS A 145 4.30 5.15 20.99
CA LYS A 145 4.40 4.11 19.97
C LYS A 145 5.80 4.07 19.36
N THR A 146 6.12 2.97 18.70
CA THR A 146 7.39 2.81 17.99
C THR A 146 7.21 3.18 16.51
N PRO A 147 8.28 3.52 15.77
CA PRO A 147 8.13 3.95 14.37
C PRO A 147 7.42 2.93 13.48
N GLY A 148 7.64 1.63 13.73
CA GLY A 148 6.93 0.56 13.03
C GLY A 148 5.43 0.58 13.29
N VAL A 149 5.03 0.71 14.56
CA VAL A 149 3.62 0.80 14.95
C VAL A 149 2.98 2.07 14.40
N GLN A 150 3.68 3.22 14.49
CA GLN A 150 3.19 4.48 13.94
C GLN A 150 3.00 4.39 12.43
N ALA A 151 3.97 3.84 11.68
CA ALA A 151 3.84 3.66 10.24
C ALA A 151 2.69 2.71 9.88
N LYS A 152 2.53 1.61 10.61
CA LYS A 152 1.45 0.64 10.41
C LYS A 152 0.09 1.31 10.57
N GLU A 153 -0.15 1.94 11.71
CA GLU A 153 -1.43 2.57 12.00
C GLU A 153 -1.72 3.75 11.09
N LEU A 154 -0.68 4.51 10.70
CA LEU A 154 -0.81 5.55 9.70
C LEU A 154 -1.29 4.98 8.36
N ILE A 155 -0.71 3.87 7.90
CA ILE A 155 -1.14 3.18 6.68
C ILE A 155 -2.57 2.66 6.84
N GLU A 156 -2.88 1.91 7.90
CA GLU A 156 -4.20 1.31 8.15
C GLU A 156 -5.31 2.36 8.23
N GLN A 157 -5.08 3.47 8.92
CA GLN A 157 -6.03 4.57 9.01
C GLN A 157 -6.31 5.17 7.64
N ASN A 158 -5.27 5.36 6.82
CA ASN A 158 -5.39 5.98 5.50
C ASN A 158 -5.89 5.01 4.42
N ILE A 159 -5.73 3.69 4.59
CA ILE A 159 -6.36 2.68 3.73
C ILE A 159 -7.89 2.85 3.71
N ARG A 160 -8.47 3.32 4.81
CA ARG A 160 -9.93 3.55 4.90
C ARG A 160 -10.41 4.72 4.04
N THR A 161 -9.54 5.64 3.62
CA THR A 161 -9.95 6.91 2.99
C THR A 161 -9.16 7.28 1.73
N ASN A 162 -7.82 7.28 1.77
CA ASN A 162 -6.96 7.90 0.75
C ASN A 162 -5.87 6.98 0.18
N LEU A 163 -5.64 5.81 0.78
CA LEU A 163 -4.68 4.82 0.29
C LEU A 163 -5.39 3.55 -0.19
N PRO A 164 -4.87 2.88 -1.24
CA PRO A 164 -5.30 1.53 -1.55
C PRO A 164 -4.82 0.56 -0.47
N ASP A 165 -5.62 -0.46 -0.22
CA ASP A 165 -5.25 -1.56 0.66
C ASP A 165 -4.21 -2.45 -0.06
N VAL A 166 -2.92 -2.26 0.24
CA VAL A 166 -1.81 -3.01 -0.37
C VAL A 166 -0.91 -3.60 0.70
N ASP A 167 -1.02 -4.90 0.90
CA ASP A 167 -0.11 -5.72 1.69
C ASP A 167 0.97 -6.36 0.80
N LEU A 168 1.88 -7.12 1.41
CA LEU A 168 2.90 -7.91 0.72
C LEU A 168 2.30 -8.84 -0.35
N HIS A 169 1.15 -9.45 -0.08
CA HIS A 169 0.51 -10.37 -1.03
C HIS A 169 0.03 -9.66 -2.29
N ARG A 170 -0.67 -8.53 -2.15
CA ARG A 170 -1.18 -7.73 -3.26
C ARG A 170 -0.06 -7.09 -4.05
N TYR A 171 0.98 -6.60 -3.38
CA TYR A 171 2.17 -6.10 -4.07
C TYR A 171 2.80 -7.19 -4.95
N LEU A 172 3.03 -8.39 -4.41
CA LEU A 172 3.61 -9.50 -5.17
C LEU A 172 2.70 -9.95 -6.32
N TYR A 173 1.39 -9.96 -6.11
CA TYR A 173 0.41 -10.27 -7.16
C TYR A 173 0.50 -9.26 -8.30
N ALA A 174 0.56 -7.96 -8.01
CA ALA A 174 0.68 -6.91 -9.03
C ALA A 174 2.06 -6.93 -9.70
N CYS A 175 3.15 -7.03 -8.92
CA CYS A 175 4.53 -7.03 -9.43
C CYS A 175 4.84 -8.18 -10.40
N HIS A 176 4.25 -9.37 -10.17
CA HIS A 176 4.38 -10.53 -11.05
C HIS A 176 3.18 -10.74 -11.98
N GLY A 177 2.15 -9.92 -11.80
CA GLY A 177 0.92 -9.94 -12.56
C GLY A 177 1.14 -9.49 -14.00
N LYS A 178 0.17 -9.82 -14.84
CA LYS A 178 0.15 -9.43 -16.23
C LYS A 178 -1.02 -8.48 -16.43
N GLY A 179 -0.76 -7.27 -16.92
CA GLY A 179 -1.79 -6.24 -17.07
C GLY A 179 -2.17 -5.54 -15.75
N ILE A 180 -1.21 -5.44 -14.82
CA ILE A 180 -1.33 -4.71 -13.57
C ILE A 180 0.08 -4.27 -13.14
N ASP A 181 0.20 -3.06 -12.62
CA ASP A 181 1.43 -2.56 -12.01
C ASP A 181 1.18 -2.23 -10.53
N PRO A 182 2.16 -2.44 -9.63
CA PRO A 182 1.96 -2.22 -8.21
C PRO A 182 1.93 -0.73 -7.86
N VAL A 183 1.35 -0.46 -6.71
CA VAL A 183 1.43 0.83 -6.02
C VAL A 183 1.76 0.57 -4.56
N LEU A 184 2.46 1.50 -3.92
CA LEU A 184 2.73 1.44 -2.48
C LEU A 184 2.46 2.81 -1.84
N PRO A 185 2.11 2.87 -0.54
CA PRO A 185 2.13 4.12 0.20
C PRO A 185 3.50 4.81 0.08
N LEU A 186 3.48 6.11 -0.20
CA LEU A 186 4.66 6.98 -0.14
C LEU A 186 4.59 7.80 1.14
N LEU A 187 5.53 7.56 2.04
CA LEU A 187 5.66 8.25 3.32
C LEU A 187 6.75 9.30 3.24
N GLU A 188 6.67 10.32 4.09
CA GLU A 188 7.76 11.27 4.29
C GLU A 188 7.80 11.75 5.73
N THR A 189 8.96 12.27 6.13
CA THR A 189 9.15 12.91 7.42
C THR A 189 8.71 14.38 7.34
N ALA A 190 7.94 14.81 8.34
CA ALA A 190 7.48 16.18 8.51
C ALA A 190 7.81 16.64 9.93
N GLY A 191 9.02 17.19 10.11
CA GLY A 191 9.58 17.46 11.43
C GLY A 191 9.84 16.15 12.18
N ASP A 192 9.15 15.93 13.29
CA ASP A 192 9.26 14.74 14.13
C ASP A 192 8.08 13.78 14.00
N GLN A 193 7.38 13.84 12.87
CA GLN A 193 6.27 12.98 12.54
C GLN A 193 6.44 12.36 11.16
N ILE A 194 5.81 11.21 10.96
CA ILE A 194 5.66 10.56 9.65
C ILE A 194 4.29 10.95 9.12
N ARG A 195 4.21 11.33 7.84
CA ARG A 195 2.95 11.56 7.15
C ARG A 195 2.91 10.79 5.83
N VAL A 196 1.69 10.54 5.34
CA VAL A 196 1.49 10.02 3.99
C VAL A 196 1.67 11.18 3.01
N LYS A 197 2.66 11.07 2.13
CA LYS A 197 2.88 11.99 1.01
C LYS A 197 1.93 11.68 -0.15
N GLY A 198 1.64 10.40 -0.37
CA GLY A 198 0.79 9.95 -1.47
C GLY A 198 0.92 8.46 -1.76
N ILE A 199 0.73 8.09 -3.02
CA ILE A 199 0.82 6.72 -3.53
C ILE A 199 1.94 6.64 -4.56
N ALA A 200 3.01 5.91 -4.26
CA ALA A 200 4.12 5.66 -5.17
C ALA A 200 3.68 4.73 -6.32
N LEU A 201 3.98 5.13 -7.55
CA LEU A 201 3.66 4.39 -8.76
C LEU A 201 4.85 3.56 -9.22
N PHE A 202 4.60 2.31 -9.58
CA PHE A 202 5.63 1.40 -10.04
C PHE A 202 5.40 0.99 -11.49
N LYS A 203 6.48 0.56 -12.12
CA LYS A 203 6.46 -0.24 -13.34
C LYS A 203 7.14 -1.56 -13.03
N LYS A 204 6.38 -2.65 -13.01
CA LYS A 204 6.81 -3.93 -12.43
C LYS A 204 7.33 -3.72 -11.01
N ASP A 205 8.62 -3.90 -10.76
CA ASP A 205 9.21 -3.82 -9.43
C ASP A 205 9.89 -2.47 -9.12
N ARG A 206 9.87 -1.51 -10.05
CA ARG A 206 10.60 -0.24 -9.93
C ARG A 206 9.69 0.95 -9.71
N TYR A 207 9.98 1.75 -8.68
CA TYR A 207 9.35 3.04 -8.48
C TYR A 207 9.78 4.02 -9.58
N ILE A 208 8.81 4.58 -10.31
CA ILE A 208 9.10 5.42 -11.50
C ILE A 208 9.40 6.88 -11.16
N GLY A 209 9.48 7.24 -9.88
CA GLY A 209 9.68 8.64 -9.45
C GLY A 209 8.43 9.52 -9.56
N LYS A 210 7.27 8.92 -9.87
CA LYS A 210 5.96 9.60 -9.91
C LYS A 210 5.05 9.02 -8.84
N TYR A 211 4.20 9.87 -8.29
CA TYR A 211 3.25 9.48 -7.25
C TYR A 211 1.94 10.24 -7.41
N ILE A 212 0.87 9.67 -6.88
CA ILE A 212 -0.41 10.38 -6.72
C ILE A 212 -0.35 11.10 -5.37
N PRO A 213 -0.48 12.44 -5.32
CA PRO A 213 -0.48 13.18 -4.06
C PRO A 213 -1.56 12.70 -3.10
N TYR A 214 -1.35 12.85 -1.79
CA TYR A 214 -2.29 12.42 -0.76
C TYR A 214 -3.72 12.95 -0.97
N GLU A 215 -3.85 14.21 -1.39
CA GLU A 215 -5.11 14.87 -1.71
C GLU A 215 -5.87 14.20 -2.87
N ASP A 216 -5.16 13.65 -3.86
CA ASP A 216 -5.73 12.93 -4.99
C ASP A 216 -5.85 11.41 -4.71
N GLY A 217 -5.41 10.92 -3.54
CA GLY A 217 -5.46 9.50 -3.18
C GLY A 217 -6.89 8.95 -3.07
N PHE A 218 -7.84 9.77 -2.62
CA PHE A 218 -9.26 9.44 -2.64
C PHE A 218 -9.74 9.15 -4.07
N LEU A 219 -9.32 9.96 -5.04
CA LEU A 219 -9.67 9.81 -6.45
C LEU A 219 -9.11 8.51 -7.05
N TYR A 220 -7.89 8.15 -6.66
CA TYR A 220 -7.32 6.86 -7.04
C TYR A 220 -8.18 5.69 -6.54
N LYS A 221 -8.59 5.72 -5.27
CA LYS A 221 -9.46 4.67 -4.72
C LYS A 221 -10.80 4.60 -5.46
N VAL A 222 -11.40 5.74 -5.78
CA VAL A 222 -12.64 5.81 -6.57
C VAL A 222 -12.48 5.14 -7.93
N LEU A 223 -11.30 5.22 -8.53
CA LEU A 223 -10.99 4.52 -9.78
C LEU A 223 -10.64 3.05 -9.58
N SER A 224 -10.06 2.65 -8.45
CA SER A 224 -9.46 1.31 -8.29
C SER A 224 -10.35 0.31 -7.57
N GLU A 225 -11.19 0.74 -6.63
CA GLU A 225 -11.92 -0.16 -5.73
C GLU A 225 -13.26 0.38 -5.23
N ASN A 226 -14.12 -0.53 -4.77
CA ASN A 226 -15.36 -0.16 -4.09
C ASN A 226 -15.05 0.12 -2.62
N PHE A 227 -15.46 1.28 -2.11
CA PHE A 227 -15.25 1.61 -0.70
C PHE A 227 -16.33 2.54 -0.16
N LYS A 228 -16.35 2.63 1.16
CA LYS A 228 -17.21 3.52 1.93
C LYS A 228 -16.26 4.39 2.74
N LEU A 229 -16.57 5.67 2.93
CA LEU A 229 -15.76 6.69 3.62
C LEU A 229 -14.74 7.40 2.73
N GLY A 230 -14.22 8.52 3.24
CA GLY A 230 -13.33 9.44 2.54
C GLY A 230 -14.06 10.74 2.20
N SER A 231 -13.30 11.83 2.13
CA SER A 231 -13.81 13.13 1.73
C SER A 231 -12.92 13.73 0.65
N TYR A 232 -13.50 14.62 -0.14
CA TYR A 232 -12.78 15.32 -1.18
C TYR A 232 -13.21 16.78 -1.20
N GLU A 233 -12.22 17.68 -1.14
CA GLU A 233 -12.43 19.11 -1.21
C GLU A 233 -12.55 19.54 -2.68
N ILE A 234 -13.67 20.14 -3.02
CA ILE A 234 -13.95 20.70 -4.34
C ILE A 234 -13.71 22.20 -4.26
N LYS A 235 -12.80 22.69 -5.10
CA LYS A 235 -12.52 24.12 -5.24
C LYS A 235 -13.45 24.76 -6.29
N TRP A 236 -14.34 25.68 -5.88
CA TRP A 236 -15.27 26.38 -6.77
C TRP A 236 -14.62 27.57 -7.50
N LYS A 237 -13.97 28.43 -6.73
CA LYS A 237 -13.27 29.67 -7.11
C LYS A 237 -12.00 29.78 -6.27
N GLN A 238 -11.23 30.87 -6.42
CA GLN A 238 -9.93 31.00 -5.77
C GLN A 238 -9.98 30.76 -4.24
N ASN A 239 -11.09 31.10 -3.57
CA ASN A 239 -11.29 30.97 -2.12
C ASN A 239 -12.58 30.25 -1.67
N ASP A 240 -13.37 29.70 -2.59
CA ASP A 240 -14.61 29.01 -2.23
C ASP A 240 -14.37 27.50 -2.33
N PHE A 241 -14.65 26.77 -1.24
CA PHE A 241 -14.44 25.33 -1.12
C PHE A 241 -15.71 24.61 -0.65
N THR A 242 -15.89 23.37 -1.09
CA THR A 242 -16.91 22.46 -0.56
C THR A 242 -16.32 21.09 -0.36
N ASP A 243 -16.57 20.56 0.83
CA ASP A 243 -16.22 19.19 1.16
C ASP A 243 -17.41 18.27 0.89
N ILE A 244 -17.17 17.29 0.03
CA ILE A 244 -18.06 16.15 -0.13
C ILE A 244 -17.50 14.96 0.65
N ASN A 245 -18.39 14.18 1.25
CA ASN A 245 -18.03 12.93 1.92
C ASN A 245 -18.64 11.74 1.17
N ASN A 246 -17.79 10.76 0.87
CA ASN A 246 -18.18 9.53 0.24
C ASN A 246 -18.94 8.64 1.22
N VAL A 247 -20.20 8.37 0.89
CA VAL A 247 -21.02 7.41 1.63
C VAL A 247 -20.77 6.01 1.07
N GLU A 248 -20.73 5.89 -0.25
CA GLU A 248 -20.41 4.67 -0.97
C GLU A 248 -20.00 4.98 -2.41
N SER A 249 -18.90 4.37 -2.87
CA SER A 249 -18.47 4.41 -4.25
C SER A 249 -18.35 3.00 -4.82
N ARG A 250 -18.70 2.85 -6.10
CA ARG A 250 -18.56 1.62 -6.86
C ARG A 250 -17.97 1.89 -8.22
N VAL A 251 -17.04 1.04 -8.64
CA VAL A 251 -16.41 1.10 -9.96
C VAL A 251 -16.66 -0.20 -10.75
N HIS A 252 -16.96 -0.03 -12.04
CA HIS A 252 -17.16 -1.13 -12.97
C HIS A 252 -16.38 -0.89 -14.27
N TYR A 253 -15.54 -1.86 -14.63
CA TYR A 253 -14.74 -1.80 -15.86
C TYR A 253 -15.43 -2.56 -17.00
N HIS A 254 -15.72 -1.84 -18.07
CA HIS A 254 -16.26 -2.37 -19.32
C HIS A 254 -15.15 -2.38 -20.37
N ILE A 255 -14.75 -3.58 -20.81
CA ILE A 255 -13.66 -3.77 -21.77
C ILE A 255 -14.24 -4.51 -22.96
N SER A 256 -14.02 -3.97 -24.16
CA SER A 256 -14.47 -4.55 -25.42
C SER A 256 -13.30 -4.73 -26.38
N ASN A 257 -13.41 -5.71 -27.27
CA ASN A 257 -12.45 -5.98 -28.35
C ASN A 257 -10.98 -6.13 -27.87
N ALA A 258 -10.76 -6.71 -26.69
CA ALA A 258 -9.46 -6.75 -26.03
C ALA A 258 -8.31 -7.34 -26.87
N ASN A 259 -8.59 -8.25 -27.81
CA ASN A 259 -7.61 -8.87 -28.70
C ASN A 259 -7.49 -8.18 -30.09
N GLN A 260 -8.18 -7.07 -30.32
CA GLN A 260 -8.22 -6.38 -31.62
C GLN A 260 -8.01 -4.87 -31.42
N ASP A 261 -9.08 -4.09 -31.39
CA ASP A 261 -9.05 -2.64 -31.11
C ASP A 261 -9.68 -2.40 -29.73
N PRO A 262 -8.91 -2.59 -28.64
CA PRO A 262 -9.43 -2.53 -27.29
C PRO A 262 -10.02 -1.15 -26.96
N LYS A 263 -11.17 -1.16 -26.26
CA LYS A 263 -11.80 0.06 -25.73
C LYS A 263 -12.24 -0.18 -24.31
N VAL A 264 -12.02 0.82 -23.45
CA VAL A 264 -12.31 0.74 -22.03
C VAL A 264 -13.27 1.87 -21.65
N ARG A 265 -14.33 1.51 -20.94
CA ARG A 265 -15.18 2.44 -20.21
C ARG A 265 -15.16 2.10 -18.73
N ILE A 266 -14.87 3.09 -17.89
CA ILE A 266 -14.80 2.96 -16.44
C ILE A 266 -16.02 3.68 -15.88
N ASP A 267 -17.00 2.91 -15.41
CA ASP A 267 -18.24 3.44 -14.85
C ASP A 267 -18.06 3.58 -13.33
N VAL A 268 -18.03 4.83 -12.85
CA VAL A 268 -17.90 5.19 -11.44
C VAL A 268 -19.24 5.74 -10.95
N LYS A 269 -19.81 5.10 -9.93
CA LYS A 269 -21.00 5.59 -9.23
C LYS A 269 -20.64 5.97 -7.80
N MET A 270 -20.93 7.20 -7.40
CA MET A 270 -20.64 7.70 -6.06
C MET A 270 -21.88 8.29 -5.40
N LYS A 271 -22.22 7.82 -4.21
CA LYS A 271 -23.16 8.49 -3.32
C LYS A 271 -22.39 9.39 -2.37
N ALA A 272 -22.65 10.68 -2.42
CA ALA A 272 -21.93 11.68 -1.65
C ALA A 272 -22.86 12.50 -0.77
N SER A 273 -22.41 12.84 0.43
CA SER A 273 -23.08 13.76 1.33
C SER A 273 -22.30 15.06 1.44
N LEU A 274 -23.01 16.17 1.61
CA LEU A 274 -22.40 17.48 1.82
C LEU A 274 -21.91 17.60 3.28
N LEU A 275 -20.63 17.88 3.50
CA LEU A 275 -20.10 18.14 4.85
C LEU A 275 -20.11 19.63 5.17
N GLU A 276 -19.39 20.41 4.37
CA GLU A 276 -19.22 21.84 4.57
C GLU A 276 -19.26 22.58 3.23
N VAL A 277 -19.83 23.77 3.24
CA VAL A 277 -19.84 24.67 2.08
C VAL A 277 -19.44 26.07 2.53
N GLN A 278 -18.36 26.57 1.96
CA GLN A 278 -17.95 27.96 2.12
C GLN A 278 -18.56 28.81 0.99
N GLY A 279 -19.02 30.02 1.32
CA GLY A 279 -19.57 30.97 0.35
C GLY A 279 -21.04 30.77 -0.02
N TYR A 280 -21.75 29.82 0.61
CA TYR A 280 -23.21 29.69 0.50
C TYR A 280 -23.92 30.27 1.73
N ASP A 281 -25.05 30.91 1.48
CA ASP A 281 -25.94 31.46 2.51
C ASP A 281 -26.68 30.30 3.20
N LEU A 282 -26.27 29.92 4.41
CA LEU A 282 -26.86 28.83 5.20
C LEU A 282 -28.35 29.06 5.51
N GLY A 283 -28.88 30.28 5.30
CA GLY A 283 -30.30 30.60 5.39
C GLY A 283 -31.12 30.28 4.12
N LYS A 284 -30.51 29.74 3.06
CA LYS A 284 -31.17 29.36 1.81
C LYS A 284 -30.96 27.88 1.51
N ALA A 285 -31.95 27.27 0.86
CA ALA A 285 -31.83 25.90 0.37
C ALA A 285 -30.61 25.79 -0.57
N VAL A 286 -29.65 24.95 -0.19
CA VAL A 286 -28.50 24.62 -1.04
C VAL A 286 -29.00 23.82 -2.24
N ASP A 287 -28.67 24.28 -3.44
CA ASP A 287 -29.03 23.61 -4.69
C ASP A 287 -28.07 22.44 -4.93
N LEU A 288 -28.43 21.26 -4.40
CA LEU A 288 -27.62 20.04 -4.48
C LEU A 288 -27.34 19.63 -5.94
N ASN A 289 -28.27 19.85 -6.86
CA ASN A 289 -28.07 19.51 -8.28
C ASN A 289 -26.94 20.34 -8.91
N LYS A 290 -26.79 21.61 -8.53
CA LYS A 290 -25.65 22.42 -8.98
C LYS A 290 -24.33 21.91 -8.42
N ILE A 291 -24.33 21.43 -7.18
CA ILE A 291 -23.13 20.88 -6.54
C ILE A 291 -22.74 19.58 -7.22
N GLU A 292 -23.70 18.71 -7.46
CA GLU A 292 -23.55 17.43 -8.15
C GLU A 292 -22.90 17.58 -9.53
N VAL A 293 -23.53 18.34 -10.44
CA VAL A 293 -23.02 18.57 -11.81
C VAL A 293 -21.60 19.14 -11.79
N ARG A 294 -21.29 20.01 -10.82
CA ARG A 294 -19.95 20.59 -10.71
C ARG A 294 -18.93 19.61 -10.14
N ALA A 295 -19.31 18.83 -9.14
CA ALA A 295 -18.49 17.78 -8.58
C ALA A 295 -18.13 16.77 -9.67
N GLU A 296 -19.09 16.34 -10.49
CA GLU A 296 -18.87 15.46 -11.64
C GLU A 296 -17.86 16.04 -12.61
N GLN A 297 -17.97 17.33 -12.95
CA GLN A 297 -17.01 18.00 -13.83
C GLN A 297 -15.59 18.05 -13.24
N VAL A 298 -15.44 18.45 -11.98
CA VAL A 298 -14.12 18.64 -11.35
C VAL A 298 -13.44 17.30 -11.10
N ILE A 299 -14.18 16.36 -10.50
CA ILE A 299 -13.70 15.03 -10.17
C ILE A 299 -13.47 14.25 -11.47
N GLY A 300 -14.44 14.22 -12.39
CA GLY A 300 -14.31 13.54 -13.67
C GLY A 300 -13.11 14.02 -14.49
N LYS A 301 -12.82 15.33 -14.50
CA LYS A 301 -11.60 15.87 -15.11
C LYS A 301 -10.33 15.31 -14.46
N LYS A 302 -10.26 15.30 -13.13
CA LYS A 302 -9.12 14.75 -12.38
C LYS A 302 -8.95 13.25 -12.58
N LEU A 303 -10.04 12.48 -12.64
CA LEU A 303 -9.98 11.04 -12.92
C LEU A 303 -9.41 10.78 -14.31
N ASN A 304 -9.86 11.54 -15.32
CA ASN A 304 -9.32 11.44 -16.68
C ASN A 304 -7.83 11.83 -16.73
N GLU A 305 -7.43 12.93 -16.09
CA GLU A 305 -6.01 13.33 -15.99
C GLU A 305 -5.15 12.24 -15.33
N MET A 306 -5.67 11.58 -14.30
CA MET A 306 -4.98 10.48 -13.63
C MET A 306 -4.79 9.26 -14.55
N VAL A 307 -5.84 8.85 -15.27
CA VAL A 307 -5.75 7.75 -16.24
C VAL A 307 -4.80 8.09 -17.39
N THR A 308 -4.85 9.32 -17.93
CA THR A 308 -3.90 9.78 -18.95
C THR A 308 -2.46 9.69 -18.43
N MET A 309 -2.21 10.12 -17.20
CA MET A 309 -0.89 10.01 -16.58
C MET A 309 -0.44 8.54 -16.48
N PHE A 310 -1.32 7.58 -16.21
CA PHE A 310 -0.97 6.15 -16.25
C PHE A 310 -0.55 5.69 -17.65
N GLN A 311 -1.33 6.04 -18.68
CA GLN A 311 -1.03 5.70 -20.08
C GLN A 311 0.30 6.31 -20.56
N GLU A 312 0.54 7.60 -20.29
CA GLU A 312 1.78 8.30 -20.65
C GLU A 312 3.03 7.68 -19.99
N ASN A 313 2.87 7.07 -18.83
CA ASN A 313 3.97 6.40 -18.12
C ASN A 313 4.04 4.90 -18.43
N HIS A 314 3.13 4.39 -19.27
CA HIS A 314 3.05 2.98 -19.66
C HIS A 314 2.98 2.07 -18.42
N ILE A 315 2.10 2.40 -17.47
CA ILE A 315 1.82 1.64 -16.24
C ILE A 315 0.32 1.46 -16.07
N ASP A 316 -0.11 0.36 -15.46
CA ASP A 316 -1.53 0.04 -15.23
C ASP A 316 -1.84 -0.23 -13.74
N PRO A 317 -1.83 0.82 -12.88
CA PRO A 317 -2.05 0.66 -11.45
C PRO A 317 -3.51 0.29 -11.08
N ILE A 318 -4.45 0.52 -12.00
CA ILE A 318 -5.88 0.16 -11.83
C ILE A 318 -6.24 -1.19 -12.49
N ALA A 319 -5.24 -1.97 -12.92
CA ALA A 319 -5.37 -3.36 -13.37
C ALA A 319 -6.32 -3.59 -14.57
N LEU A 320 -6.41 -2.66 -15.51
CA LEU A 320 -7.27 -2.81 -16.70
C LEU A 320 -6.93 -4.06 -17.52
N GLY A 321 -5.64 -4.38 -17.66
CA GLY A 321 -5.21 -5.59 -18.37
C GLY A 321 -5.60 -6.88 -17.67
N ASP A 322 -5.52 -6.95 -16.34
CA ASP A 322 -5.99 -8.12 -15.58
C ASP A 322 -7.52 -8.25 -15.67
N HIS A 323 -8.26 -7.13 -15.60
CA HIS A 323 -9.69 -7.10 -15.87
C HIS A 323 -10.03 -7.60 -17.28
N ALA A 324 -9.28 -7.17 -18.31
CA ALA A 324 -9.47 -7.61 -19.69
C ALA A 324 -9.25 -9.10 -19.84
N LYS A 325 -8.16 -9.61 -19.26
CA LYS A 325 -7.79 -11.03 -19.24
C LYS A 325 -8.85 -11.89 -18.57
N SER A 326 -9.44 -11.42 -17.46
CA SER A 326 -10.47 -12.17 -16.73
C SER A 326 -11.76 -12.38 -17.54
N LYS A 327 -12.05 -11.48 -18.49
CA LYS A 327 -13.29 -11.48 -19.30
C LYS A 327 -13.09 -11.95 -20.74
N THR A 328 -11.85 -12.12 -21.20
CA THR A 328 -11.53 -12.39 -22.61
C THR A 328 -10.95 -13.79 -22.79
N ARG A 329 -11.61 -14.61 -23.63
CA ARG A 329 -11.08 -15.92 -24.01
C ARG A 329 -9.86 -15.76 -24.93
N ASN A 330 -8.81 -16.56 -24.69
CA ASN A 330 -7.55 -16.50 -25.44
C ASN A 330 -6.95 -15.08 -25.46
N PHE A 331 -6.94 -14.42 -24.31
CA PHE A 331 -6.42 -13.06 -24.18
C PHE A 331 -4.99 -12.94 -24.72
N ASP A 332 -4.77 -12.04 -25.68
CA ASP A 332 -3.46 -11.74 -26.23
C ASP A 332 -2.78 -10.67 -25.38
N GLN A 333 -2.00 -11.13 -24.41
CA GLN A 333 -1.27 -10.27 -23.49
C GLN A 333 -0.35 -9.29 -24.22
N LYS A 334 0.35 -9.77 -25.25
CA LYS A 334 1.37 -8.98 -25.93
C LYS A 334 0.70 -7.85 -26.71
N HIS A 335 -0.36 -8.17 -27.42
CA HIS A 335 -1.19 -7.19 -28.10
C HIS A 335 -1.74 -6.13 -27.13
N TRP A 336 -2.25 -6.54 -25.97
CA TRP A 336 -2.76 -5.61 -24.97
C TRP A 336 -1.68 -4.65 -24.45
N GLU A 337 -0.50 -5.17 -24.09
CA GLU A 337 0.62 -4.36 -23.60
C GLU A 337 1.11 -3.35 -24.65
N GLU A 338 1.11 -3.74 -25.94
CA GLU A 338 1.47 -2.88 -27.05
C GLU A 338 0.40 -1.80 -27.31
N ALA A 339 -0.88 -2.15 -27.17
CA ALA A 339 -1.99 -1.22 -27.40
C ALA A 339 -2.27 -0.29 -26.21
N TYR A 340 -1.97 -0.70 -24.97
CA TYR A 340 -2.31 0.01 -23.72
C TYR A 340 -2.17 1.54 -23.75
N PRO A 341 -1.04 2.10 -24.23
CA PRO A 341 -0.80 3.54 -24.19
C PRO A 341 -1.80 4.35 -25.03
N ASP A 342 -2.36 3.72 -26.08
CA ASP A 342 -3.23 4.38 -27.06
C ASP A 342 -4.70 3.91 -26.94
N ILE A 343 -5.02 3.05 -25.98
CA ILE A 343 -6.39 2.58 -25.75
C ILE A 343 -7.29 3.78 -25.45
N PRO A 344 -8.43 3.93 -26.14
CA PRO A 344 -9.45 4.88 -25.73
C PRO A 344 -10.05 4.45 -24.38
N ILE A 345 -9.73 5.20 -23.34
CA ILE A 345 -10.27 5.01 -21.98
C ILE A 345 -11.20 6.19 -21.67
N GLU A 346 -12.47 5.88 -21.45
CA GLU A 346 -13.49 6.85 -21.03
C GLU A 346 -13.87 6.60 -19.57
N VAL A 347 -13.77 7.63 -18.73
CA VAL A 347 -14.26 7.58 -17.34
C VAL A 347 -15.61 8.28 -17.29
N ASP A 348 -16.65 7.52 -16.97
CA ASP A 348 -18.01 8.00 -16.75
C ASP A 348 -18.29 8.06 -15.25
N LEU A 349 -18.51 9.27 -14.73
CA LEU A 349 -18.71 9.53 -13.30
C LEU A 349 -20.13 10.04 -13.07
N ASP A 350 -20.87 9.28 -12.27
CA ASP A 350 -22.24 9.56 -11.84
C ASP A 350 -22.23 9.79 -10.32
N ILE A 351 -22.50 11.03 -9.90
CA ILE A 351 -22.57 11.40 -8.49
C ILE A 351 -24.03 11.58 -8.11
N GLU A 352 -24.46 10.93 -7.04
CA GLU A 352 -25.75 11.17 -6.40
C GLU A 352 -25.49 11.91 -5.08
N MET A 353 -25.84 13.21 -5.04
CA MET A 353 -25.78 14.00 -3.82
C MET A 353 -26.97 13.67 -2.92
N ILE A 354 -26.70 13.04 -1.77
CA ILE A 354 -27.72 12.74 -0.78
C ILE A 354 -27.75 13.81 0.31
N GLN A 355 -28.96 14.20 0.71
CA GLN A 355 -29.17 15.16 1.78
C GLN A 355 -28.99 14.43 3.12
N THR A 356 -27.83 14.58 3.75
CA THR A 356 -27.66 14.20 5.15
C THR A 356 -28.20 15.34 5.99
N GLY A 357 -29.28 15.08 6.74
CA GLY A 357 -30.06 16.09 7.47
C GLY A 357 -29.30 16.80 8.58
N ILE A 358 -28.38 17.70 8.23
CA ILE A 358 -27.96 18.80 9.11
C ILE A 358 -28.85 19.98 8.74
N ALA A 359 -30.09 19.87 9.20
CA ALA A 359 -30.91 21.02 9.53
C ALA A 359 -30.93 21.08 11.06
N GLU A 360 -29.94 21.78 11.64
CA GLU A 360 -30.07 22.65 12.82
C GLU A 360 -28.75 23.39 13.10
#